data_AF-A0A4Q5LGG5-F1
#
_entry.id   AF-A0A4Q5LGG5-F1
#
_cell.length_a   1.000
_cell.length_b   1.000
_cell.length_c   1.000
_cell.angle_alpha   90.00
_cell.angle_beta   90.00
_cell.angle_gamma   90.00
#
_symmetry.space_group_name_H-M   'P 1'
#
loop_
_entity.id
_entity.type
_entity.pdbx_description
1 polymer ?
#
loop_
_entity_poly.entity_id
_entity_poly.type
_entity_poly.pdbx_seq_one_letter_code
_entity_poly.pdbx_strand_id
1 'polypeptide(L)' 'MFFTYILYSMSLDKYYVGSTSNLDERVKKHNTNHKGFTGRAPDWVIKWSETLPTKE' A
#
# COMPACT_ATOMS: atom_id res chain seq x y z
N MET A 1 15.19 -0.52 -7.68
CA MET A 1 13.89 -1.09 -8.08
C MET A 1 12.82 -0.51 -7.19
N PHE A 2 11.80 0.06 -7.80
CA PHE A 2 10.68 0.68 -7.12
C PHE A 2 9.40 -0.01 -7.55
N PHE A 3 8.35 0.14 -6.75
CA PHE A 3 7.05 -0.42 -7.02
C PHE A 3 6.04 0.71 -6.99
N THR A 4 5.19 0.79 -8.00
CA THR A 4 3.92 1.52 -7.91
C THR A 4 2.85 0.48 -7.62
N TYR A 5 1.97 0.75 -6.66
CA TYR A 5 0.98 -0.21 -6.20
C TYR A 5 -0.38 0.44 -5.93
N ILE A 6 -1.41 -0.39 -6.00
CA ILE A 6 -2.78 -0.08 -5.63
C ILE A 6 -3.19 -1.08 -4.54
N LEU A 7 -3.56 -0.57 -3.37
CA LEU A 7 -4.18 -1.31 -2.29
C LEU A 7 -5.68 -1.04 -2.25
N TYR A 8 -6.45 -2.01 -1.79
CA TYR A 8 -7.87 -1.85 -1.49
C TYR A 8 -8.14 -2.30 -0.05
N SER A 9 -8.92 -1.50 0.68
CA SER A 9 -9.50 -1.87 1.97
C SER A 9 -11.00 -2.08 1.77
N MET A 10 -11.49 -3.26 2.12
CA MET A 10 -12.91 -3.60 2.04
C MET A 10 -13.69 -2.88 3.14
N SER A 11 -13.10 -2.75 4.32
CA SER A 11 -13.71 -2.11 5.49
C SER A 11 -13.91 -0.61 5.29
N LEU A 12 -12.99 0.05 4.58
CA LEU A 12 -13.11 1.47 4.24
C LEU A 12 -13.82 1.72 2.92
N ASP A 13 -13.96 0.69 2.09
CA ASP A 13 -14.32 0.77 0.67
C ASP A 13 -13.51 1.85 -0.06
N LYS A 14 -12.17 1.75 0.07
CA LYS A 14 -11.23 2.73 -0.49
C LYS A 14 -10.05 2.06 -1.18
N TYR A 15 -9.62 2.72 -2.25
CA TYR A 15 -8.35 2.45 -2.90
C TYR A 15 -7.27 3.40 -2.39
N TYR A 16 -6.05 2.90 -2.28
CA TYR A 16 -4.85 3.67 -1.98
C TYR A 16 -3.80 3.40 -3.05
N VAL A 17 -3.31 4.46 -3.69
CA VAL A 17 -2.25 4.38 -4.69
C VAL A 17 -0.97 4.95 -4.08
N GLY A 18 0.15 4.27 -4.27
CA GLY A 18 1.43 4.76 -3.78
C GLY A 18 2.61 4.12 -4.47
N SER A 19 3.80 4.56 -4.08
CA SER A 19 5.05 3.95 -4.51
C SER A 19 5.97 3.64 -3.33
N THR A 20 6.85 2.66 -3.49
CA THR A 20 7.77 2.18 -2.46
C THR A 20 8.95 1.44 -3.08
N SER A 21 10.09 1.38 -2.41
CA SER A 21 11.19 0.46 -2.78
C SER A 21 10.98 -0.95 -2.22
N ASN A 22 10.11 -1.12 -1.21
CA ASN A 22 9.79 -2.40 -0.59
C ASN A 22 8.27 -2.53 -0.44
N LEU A 23 7.65 -3.39 -1.24
CA LEU A 23 6.20 -3.56 -1.28
C LEU A 23 5.66 -4.32 -0.06
N ASP A 24 6.37 -5.36 0.38
CA ASP A 24 5.95 -6.24 1.48
C ASP A 24 5.91 -5.48 2.82
N GLU A 25 6.98 -4.76 3.13
CA GLU A 25 7.06 -3.91 4.32
C GLU A 25 5.99 -2.81 4.29
N ARG A 26 5.71 -2.27 3.10
CA ARG A 26 4.71 -1.22 2.93
C ARG A 26 3.31 -1.72 3.25
N VAL A 27 2.92 -2.91 2.79
CA VAL A 27 1.62 -3.51 3.09
C VAL A 27 1.51 -3.82 4.58
N LYS A 28 2.55 -4.40 5.20
CA LYS A 28 2.59 -4.64 6.65
C LYS A 28 2.35 -3.36 7.45
N LYS A 29 2.97 -2.25 7.03
CA LYS A 29 2.77 -0.94 7.67
C LYS A 29 1.32 -0.44 7.53
N HIS A 30 0.69 -0.61 6.36
CA HIS A 30 -0.72 -0.24 6.16
C HIS A 30 -1.66 -1.06 7.05
N ASN A 31 -1.33 -2.33 7.27
CA ASN A 31 -2.11 -3.24 8.11
C ASN A 31 -1.76 -3.16 9.61
N THR A 32 -0.93 -2.19 10.00
CA THR A 32 -0.59 -1.92 11.41
C THR A 32 -1.30 -0.64 11.85
N ASN A 33 -1.78 -0.60 13.09
CA ASN A 33 -2.38 0.60 13.64
C ASN A 33 -1.34 1.73 13.75
N HIS A 34 -1.61 2.87 13.11
CA HIS A 34 -0.79 4.07 13.19
C HIS A 34 -1.67 5.33 12.98
N LYS A 35 -1.18 6.50 13.40
CA LYS A 35 -1.93 7.78 13.34
C LYS A 35 -2.28 8.29 11.93
N GLY A 36 -1.98 7.53 10.88
CA GLY A 36 -2.20 7.92 9.49
C GLY A 36 -3.53 7.41 8.95
N PHE A 37 -3.95 7.91 7.79
CA PHE A 37 -5.21 7.51 7.14
C PHE A 37 -5.35 5.98 7.00
N THR A 38 -4.29 5.33 6.55
CA THR A 38 -4.28 3.89 6.26
C THR A 38 -4.27 3.04 7.53
N GLY A 39 -3.78 3.56 8.65
CA GLY A 39 -3.76 2.84 9.93
C GLY A 39 -5.14 2.69 10.59
N ARG A 40 -6.20 3.23 9.97
CA ARG A 40 -7.60 3.10 10.42
C ARG A 40 -8.23 1.75 10.08
N ALA A 41 -7.63 1.00 9.16
CA ALA A 41 -8.12 -0.32 8.77
C ALA A 41 -6.95 -1.28 8.54
N PRO A 42 -7.01 -2.51 9.08
CA PRO A 42 -5.92 -3.49 8.97
C PRO A 42 -6.11 -4.50 7.81
N ASP A 43 -6.97 -4.20 6.84
CA ASP A 43 -7.41 -5.12 5.78
C ASP A 43 -6.99 -4.67 4.37
N TRP A 44 -5.89 -3.91 4.26
CA TRP A 44 -5.34 -3.49 2.98
C TRP A 44 -4.74 -4.69 2.23
N VAL A 45 -5.24 -4.92 1.01
CA VAL A 45 -4.77 -5.98 0.11
C VAL A 45 -4.26 -5.37 -1.19
N ILE A 46 -3.15 -5.89 -1.72
CA ILE A 46 -2.63 -5.51 -3.03
C ILE A 46 -3.62 -5.97 -4.11
N LYS A 47 -4.13 -5.03 -4.91
CA LYS A 47 -4.91 -5.32 -6.11
C LYS A 47 -4.08 -5.22 -7.38
N TRP A 48 -3.06 -4.37 -7.37
CA TRP A 48 -2.16 -4.19 -8.49
C TRP A 48 -0.79 -3.71 -8.01
N SER A 49 0.27 -4.14 -8.68
CA SER A 49 1.62 -3.62 -8.48
C SER A 49 2.45 -3.77 -9.73
N GLU A 50 3.22 -2.74 -10.06
CA GLU A 50 4.18 -2.74 -11.15
C GLU A 50 5.58 -2.43 -10.63
N THR A 51 6.56 -3.09 -11.22
CA THR A 51 7.98 -2.91 -10.90
C THR A 51 8.61 -1.92 -11.87
N LEU A 52 9.29 -0.92 -11.32
CA LEU A 52 9.97 0.13 -12.05
C LEU A 52 11.48 0.10 -11.76
N PRO A 53 12.34 0.28 -12.79
CA PRO A 53 13.78 0.25 -12.61
C PRO A 53 14.27 1.46 -11.79
N THR A 54 13.69 2.63 -12.04
CA THR A 54 14.06 3.92 -11.46
C THR A 54 12.85 4.60 -10.80
N LYS A 55 13.13 5.47 -9.84
CA LYS A 55 12.16 6.44 -9.32
C LYS A 55 12.43 7.74 -10.07
N GLU A 56 11.45 8.22 -10.82
CA GLU A 56 11.52 9.54 -11.47
C GLU A 56 11.53 10.68 -10.45
#